data_AF-A0A9W8HV82-F1
#
_entry.id   AF-A0A9W8HV82-F1
#
_cell.length_a   1.000
_cell.length_b   1.000
_cell.length_c   1.000
_cell.angle_alpha   90.00
_cell.angle_beta   90.00
_cell.angle_gamma   90.00
#
_symmetry.space_group_name_H-M   'P 1'
#
loop_
_entity.id
_entity.type
_entity.pdbx_description
1 polymer ?
#
loop_
_entity_poly.entity_id
_entity_poly.type
_entity_poly.pdbx_seq_one_letter_code
_entity_poly.pdbx_strand_id
1 'polypeptide(L)'
;MAEQGFANSVYAATYSGIHVYEMICRGIAVMRRRSDSWLNATQILKVAGVEKGRRTKILEREVLTGVHEKIQGGYGKYQGTWVPFERGVQLCHQYAVFDYVRPILEHDPTESGTRPDKTPTKAEVRRYIKSTQK
;
A
#
# COMPACT_ATOMS: atom_id res chain seq x y z
N MET A 1 -16.89 -20.59 -5.39
CA MET A 1 -17.40 -19.84 -4.20
C MET A 1 -16.37 -19.91 -3.06
N ALA A 2 -15.21 -19.26 -3.22
CA ALA A 2 -14.23 -19.04 -2.14
C ALA A 2 -13.16 -18.03 -2.62
N GLU A 3 -13.51 -16.75 -2.75
CA GLU A 3 -12.60 -15.73 -3.30
C GLU A 3 -12.42 -14.48 -2.41
N GLN A 4 -12.73 -14.55 -1.11
CA GLN A 4 -12.72 -13.34 -0.26
C GLN A 4 -11.94 -13.48 1.06
N GLY A 5 -10.85 -14.26 1.09
CA GLY A 5 -10.13 -14.51 2.35
C GLY A 5 -9.16 -13.42 2.81
N PHE A 6 -8.45 -12.73 1.89
CA PHE A 6 -7.33 -11.86 2.29
C PHE A 6 -7.10 -10.61 1.41
N ALA A 7 -7.70 -10.52 0.23
CA ALA A 7 -7.47 -9.40 -0.69
C ALA A 7 -7.95 -8.03 -0.14
N ASN A 8 -8.81 -8.05 0.88
CA ASN A 8 -9.38 -6.85 1.50
C ASN A 8 -8.97 -6.66 2.96
N SER A 9 -8.05 -7.49 3.49
CA SER A 9 -7.63 -7.41 4.88
C SER A 9 -6.47 -6.44 5.03
N VAL A 10 -6.67 -5.41 5.84
CA VAL A 10 -5.61 -4.50 6.30
C VAL A 10 -4.98 -5.11 7.54
N TYR A 11 -3.65 -5.15 7.59
CA TYR A 11 -2.89 -5.63 8.73
C TYR A 11 -1.87 -4.59 9.17
N ALA A 12 -1.57 -4.56 10.46
CA ALA A 12 -0.45 -3.78 10.98
C ALA A 12 0.87 -4.50 10.68
N ALA A 13 1.92 -3.76 10.38
CA ALA A 13 3.25 -4.31 10.20
C ALA A 13 4.31 -3.30 10.68
N THR A 14 5.48 -3.81 11.05
CA THR A 14 6.63 -2.99 11.42
C THR A 14 7.83 -3.37 10.57
N TYR A 15 8.42 -2.40 9.89
CA TYR A 15 9.59 -2.56 9.03
C TYR A 15 10.71 -1.64 9.49
N SER A 16 11.78 -2.21 10.05
CA SER A 16 12.93 -1.44 10.58
C SER A 16 12.51 -0.30 11.52
N GLY A 17 11.57 -0.57 12.43
CA GLY A 17 11.03 0.41 13.38
C GLY A 17 9.92 1.31 12.82
N ILE A 18 9.62 1.24 11.52
CA ILE A 18 8.54 2.03 10.91
C ILE A 18 7.24 1.23 10.96
N HIS A 19 6.22 1.80 11.59
CA HIS A 19 4.90 1.20 11.70
C HIS A 19 4.00 1.60 10.52
N VAL A 20 3.43 0.59 9.84
CA VAL A 20 2.53 0.77 8.69
C VAL A 20 1.27 -0.08 8.84
N TYR A 21 0.18 0.37 8.23
CA TYR A 21 -0.86 -0.51 7.75
C TYR A 21 -0.47 -1.01 6.36
N GLU A 22 -0.71 -2.28 6.06
CA GLU A 22 -0.47 -2.89 4.76
C GLU A 22 -1.70 -3.70 4.34
N MET A 23 -1.99 -3.68 3.04
CA MET A 23 -2.93 -4.62 2.41
C MET A 23 -2.35 -5.13 1.10
N ILE A 24 -2.80 -6.30 0.64
CA ILE A 24 -2.45 -6.83 -0.68
C ILE A 24 -3.62 -6.57 -1.63
N CYS A 25 -3.42 -5.68 -2.59
CA CYS A 25 -4.38 -5.38 -3.63
C CYS A 25 -3.82 -5.81 -4.99
N ARG A 26 -4.51 -6.70 -5.71
CA ARG A 26 -4.09 -7.21 -7.03
C ARG A 26 -2.64 -7.74 -7.05
N GLY A 27 -2.25 -8.46 -5.99
CA GLY A 27 -0.89 -9.00 -5.83
C GLY A 27 0.18 -7.95 -5.49
N ILE A 28 -0.21 -6.70 -5.23
CA ILE A 28 0.68 -5.59 -4.93
C ILE A 28 0.42 -5.12 -3.50
N ALA A 29 1.48 -4.96 -2.72
CA ALA A 29 1.39 -4.35 -1.40
C ALA A 29 1.06 -2.86 -1.53
N VAL A 30 0.07 -2.41 -0.76
CA VAL A 30 -0.28 -1.00 -0.56
C VAL A 30 -0.09 -0.69 0.92
N MET A 31 0.64 0.37 1.22
CA MET A 31 1.03 0.73 2.58
C MET A 31 0.61 2.15 2.93
N ARG A 32 0.19 2.33 4.19
CA ARG A 32 -0.12 3.60 4.85
C ARG A 32 0.70 3.70 6.13
N ARG A 33 1.48 4.76 6.31
CA ARG A 33 2.24 4.97 7.55
C ARG A 33 1.32 5.31 8.72
N ARG A 34 1.63 4.78 9.91
CA ARG A 34 0.84 5.03 11.11
C ARG A 34 1.14 6.38 11.77
N SER A 35 2.35 6.90 11.60
CA SER A 35 2.80 8.16 12.23
C SER A 35 2.15 9.40 11.63
N ASP A 36 1.93 9.41 10.32
CA ASP A 36 1.51 10.59 9.56
C ASP A 36 0.40 10.29 8.53
N SER A 37 -0.05 9.04 8.43
CA SER A 37 -1.02 8.59 7.41
C SER A 37 -0.56 8.73 5.96
N TRP A 38 0.74 8.91 5.70
CA TRP A 38 1.23 9.00 4.32
C TRP A 38 1.04 7.69 3.57
N LEU A 39 0.81 7.81 2.26
CA LEU A 39 0.55 6.71 1.34
C LEU A 39 1.69 6.55 0.35
N ASN A 40 2.00 5.31 -0.02
CA ASN A 40 3.02 5.03 -1.03
C ASN A 40 2.43 5.16 -2.45
N ALA A 41 2.68 6.31 -3.10
CA ALA A 41 2.22 6.62 -4.45
C ALA A 41 2.75 5.63 -5.50
N THR A 42 3.96 5.10 -5.32
CA THR A 42 4.52 4.10 -6.26
C THR A 42 3.69 2.81 -6.25
N GLN A 43 3.20 2.39 -5.09
CA GLN A 43 2.35 1.20 -4.96
C GLN A 43 0.96 1.43 -5.56
N ILE A 44 0.36 2.61 -5.36
CA ILE A 44 -0.93 3.01 -5.98
C ILE A 44 -0.83 2.90 -7.52
N LEU A 45 0.22 3.47 -8.12
CA LEU A 45 0.42 3.40 -9.57
C LEU A 45 0.67 1.98 -10.08
N LYS A 46 1.28 1.11 -9.27
CA LYS A 46 1.40 -0.32 -9.61
C LYS A 46 0.03 -1.00 -9.61
N VAL A 47 -0.83 -0.72 -8.62
CA VAL A 47 -2.20 -1.28 -8.54
C VAL A 47 -3.04 -0.86 -9.75
N ALA A 48 -2.80 0.35 -10.25
CA ALA A 48 -3.40 0.88 -11.47
C ALA A 48 -2.87 0.22 -12.76
N GLY A 49 -1.90 -0.70 -12.68
CA GLY A 49 -1.32 -1.37 -13.85
C GLY A 49 -0.42 -0.48 -14.70
N VAL A 50 -0.03 0.71 -14.21
CA VAL A 50 0.87 1.60 -14.94
C VAL A 50 2.25 0.94 -15.02
N GLU A 51 2.81 0.82 -16.21
CA GLU A 51 4.13 0.21 -16.43
C GLU A 51 5.30 1.03 -15.85
N LYS A 52 6.47 0.39 -15.65
CA LYS A 52 7.61 1.00 -14.95
C LYS A 52 8.04 2.35 -15.54
N GLY A 53 8.25 2.43 -16.86
CA GLY A 53 8.70 3.65 -17.51
C GLY A 53 7.70 4.81 -17.38
N ARG A 54 6.41 4.50 -17.54
CA ARG A 54 5.32 5.49 -17.39
C ARG A 54 5.16 5.94 -15.93
N ARG A 55 5.29 5.03 -14.95
CA ARG A 55 5.26 5.39 -13.52
C ARG A 55 6.34 6.41 -13.16
N THR A 56 7.56 6.23 -13.66
CA THR A 56 8.66 7.18 -13.40
C THR A 56 8.29 8.58 -13.90
N LYS A 57 7.79 8.69 -15.14
CA LYS A 57 7.37 9.98 -15.72
C LYS A 57 6.22 10.64 -14.95
N ILE A 58 5.23 9.85 -14.52
CA ILE A 58 4.11 10.35 -13.71
C ILE A 58 4.62 10.88 -12.37
N LEU A 59 5.46 10.11 -11.67
CA LEU A 59 6.03 10.55 -10.40
C LEU A 59 6.77 11.88 -10.58
N GLU A 60 7.66 11.97 -11.56
CA GLU A 60 8.45 13.17 -11.85
C GLU A 60 7.61 14.41 -12.17
N ARG A 61 6.54 14.26 -12.94
CA ARG A 61 5.74 15.40 -13.42
C ARG A 61 4.63 15.83 -12.47
N GLU A 62 4.02 14.88 -11.75
CA GLU A 62 2.76 15.12 -11.03
C GLU A 62 2.86 14.91 -9.52
N VAL A 63 3.88 14.19 -9.04
CA VAL A 63 4.01 13.83 -7.62
C VAL A 63 5.18 14.56 -6.98
N LEU A 64 6.34 14.55 -7.64
CA LEU A 64 7.57 15.15 -7.11
C LEU A 64 7.59 16.68 -7.15
N THR A 65 6.61 17.29 -7.81
CA THR A 65 6.43 18.76 -7.85
C THR A 65 5.77 19.30 -6.58
N GLY A 66 5.13 18.44 -5.76
CA GLY A 66 4.48 18.80 -4.51
C GLY A 66 5.17 18.22 -3.27
N VAL A 67 4.49 18.21 -2.13
CA VAL A 67 4.97 17.60 -0.89
C VAL A 67 5.07 16.08 -1.05
N HIS A 68 6.27 15.55 -0.85
CA HIS A 68 6.54 14.13 -0.98
C HIS A 68 7.82 13.74 -0.24
N GLU A 69 8.03 12.44 -0.09
CA GLU A 69 9.23 11.85 0.50
C GLU A 69 9.66 10.68 -0.39
N LYS A 70 10.92 10.69 -0.86
CA LYS A 70 11.48 9.57 -1.59
C LYS A 70 12.25 8.67 -0.64
N ILE A 71 11.83 7.41 -0.56
CA ILE A 71 12.54 6.38 0.21
C ILE A 71 13.23 5.44 -0.76
N GLN A 72 14.56 5.46 -0.72
CA GLN A 72 15.46 4.61 -1.49
C GLN A 72 16.37 3.84 -0.52
N GLY A 73 16.62 2.55 -0.77
CA GLY A 73 17.36 1.69 0.16
C GLY A 73 16.48 1.06 1.25
N GLY A 74 17.06 0.18 2.08
CA GLY A 74 16.31 -0.54 3.13
C GLY A 74 15.35 -1.62 2.63
N TYR A 75 14.25 -1.87 3.36
CA TYR A 75 13.30 -2.94 3.06
C TYR A 75 12.55 -2.70 1.73
N GLY A 76 12.76 -3.59 0.75
CA GLY A 76 12.37 -3.37 -0.64
C GLY A 76 10.88 -3.09 -0.91
N LYS A 77 9.94 -3.62 -0.11
CA LYS A 77 8.51 -3.31 -0.31
C LYS A 77 8.12 -1.91 0.16
N TYR A 78 8.84 -1.36 1.13
CA TYR A 78 8.57 -0.05 1.73
C TYR A 78 9.13 1.11 0.88
N GLN A 79 10.08 0.82 0.00
CA GLN A 79 10.64 1.79 -0.95
C GLN A 79 9.58 2.38 -1.88
N GLY A 80 9.81 3.63 -2.29
CA GLY A 80 8.92 4.36 -3.19
C GLY A 80 8.81 5.83 -2.84
N THR A 81 7.93 6.52 -3.56
CA THR A 81 7.54 7.90 -3.25
C THR A 81 6.32 7.86 -2.33
N TRP A 82 6.46 8.47 -1.16
CA TRP A 82 5.41 8.65 -0.18
C TRP A 82 4.84 10.05 -0.29
N VAL A 83 3.52 10.17 -0.13
CA VAL A 83 2.78 11.43 -0.22
C VAL A 83 1.80 11.57 0.95
N PRO A 84 1.42 12.80 1.32
CA PRO A 84 0.33 13.04 2.27
C PRO A 84 -0.95 12.29 1.91
N PHE A 85 -1.75 11.95 2.92
CA PHE A 85 -2.94 11.12 2.78
C PHE A 85 -3.89 11.65 1.69
N GLU A 86 -4.20 12.94 1.73
CA GLU A 86 -5.11 13.60 0.79
C GLU A 86 -4.61 13.49 -0.65
N ARG A 87 -3.30 13.68 -0.87
CA ARG A 87 -2.69 13.54 -2.20
C ARG A 87 -2.72 12.09 -2.67
N GLY A 88 -2.49 11.12 -1.77
CA GLY A 88 -2.61 9.71 -2.09
C GLY A 88 -4.03 9.33 -2.50
N VAL A 89 -5.05 9.82 -1.79
CA VAL A 89 -6.47 9.63 -2.15
C VAL A 89 -6.78 10.23 -3.53
N GLN A 90 -6.28 11.43 -3.84
CA GLN A 90 -6.44 12.01 -5.18
C GLN A 90 -5.82 11.14 -6.27
N LEU A 91 -4.62 10.58 -6.05
CA LEU A 91 -4.02 9.62 -6.99
C LEU A 91 -4.90 8.38 -7.16
N CYS A 92 -5.50 7.88 -6.07
CA CYS A 92 -6.39 6.74 -6.14
C CYS A 92 -7.61 7.01 -7.03
N HIS A 93 -8.22 8.20 -6.96
CA HIS A 93 -9.31 8.59 -7.87
C HIS A 93 -8.82 8.78 -9.31
N GLN A 94 -7.73 9.54 -9.49
CA GLN A 94 -7.18 9.88 -10.81
C GLN A 94 -6.84 8.64 -11.63
N TYR A 95 -6.33 7.59 -10.98
CA TYR A 95 -5.95 6.33 -11.62
C TYR A 95 -7.00 5.22 -11.48
N ALA A 96 -8.24 5.57 -11.07
CA ALA A 96 -9.37 4.66 -10.94
C ALA A 96 -9.08 3.41 -10.07
N VAL A 97 -8.36 3.61 -8.97
CA VAL A 97 -8.02 2.54 -8.01
C VAL A 97 -8.63 2.71 -6.63
N PHE A 98 -9.35 3.80 -6.37
CA PHE A 98 -9.95 4.11 -5.06
C PHE A 98 -10.72 2.94 -4.46
N ASP A 99 -11.65 2.33 -5.19
CA ASP A 99 -12.49 1.25 -4.67
C ASP A 99 -11.69 0.01 -4.25
N TYR A 100 -10.58 -0.27 -4.92
CA TYR A 100 -9.73 -1.43 -4.60
C TYR A 100 -8.89 -1.20 -3.35
N VAL A 101 -8.49 0.05 -3.08
CA VAL A 101 -7.66 0.40 -1.93
C VAL A 101 -8.45 1.03 -0.79
N ARG A 102 -9.76 1.21 -0.95
CA ARG A 102 -10.66 1.75 0.08
C ARG A 102 -10.44 1.14 1.48
N PRO A 103 -10.25 -0.19 1.64
CA PRO A 103 -10.04 -0.77 2.97
C PRO A 103 -8.88 -0.14 3.75
N ILE A 104 -7.73 0.17 3.11
CA ILE A 104 -6.59 0.80 3.81
C ILE A 104 -6.77 2.32 4.02
N LEU A 105 -7.58 2.97 3.18
CA LEU A 105 -7.89 4.39 3.31
C LEU A 105 -8.83 4.65 4.48
N GLU A 106 -9.85 3.80 4.64
CA GLU A 106 -10.90 3.92 5.67
C GLU A 106 -10.56 3.14 6.95
N HIS A 107 -9.41 2.45 6.99
CA HIS A 107 -8.98 1.68 8.17
C HIS A 107 -8.88 2.57 9.41
N ASP A 108 -9.66 2.25 10.44
CA ASP A 108 -9.64 2.96 11.71
C ASP A 108 -8.41 2.51 12.55
N PRO A 109 -7.51 3.44 12.93
CA PRO A 109 -6.38 3.14 13.80
C PRO A 109 -6.76 2.54 15.16
N THR A 110 -7.97 2.80 15.65
CA THR A 110 -8.44 2.39 16.98
C THR A 110 -8.91 0.93 17.02
N GLU A 111 -9.38 0.36 15.91
CA GLU A 111 -9.81 -1.05 15.83
C GLU A 111 -8.65 -2.05 16.04
N SER A 112 -7.41 -1.58 15.85
CA SER A 112 -6.20 -2.42 15.99
C SER A 112 -5.84 -2.73 17.45
N GLY A 113 -6.52 -2.12 18.44
CA GLY A 113 -6.26 -2.33 19.87
C GLY A 113 -6.94 -3.56 20.49
N THR A 114 -7.93 -4.16 19.81
CA THR A 114 -8.83 -5.17 20.42
C THR A 114 -8.79 -6.55 19.76
N ARG A 115 -8.09 -6.70 18.63
CA ARG A 115 -7.89 -8.01 17.99
C ARG A 115 -6.43 -8.40 18.17
N PRO A 116 -6.12 -9.62 18.67
CA PRO A 116 -4.74 -10.09 18.72
C PRO A 116 -4.17 -9.94 17.32
N ASP A 117 -3.00 -9.30 17.25
CA ASP A 117 -2.24 -8.96 16.06
C ASP A 117 -2.11 -10.19 15.14
N LYS A 118 -3.15 -10.45 14.34
CA LYS A 118 -3.09 -11.40 13.24
C LYS A 118 -2.36 -10.70 12.10
N THR A 119 -1.13 -10.27 12.36
CA THR A 119 -0.15 -10.10 11.32
C THR A 119 0.03 -11.49 10.72
N PRO A 120 -0.49 -11.79 9.51
CA PRO A 120 -0.14 -13.03 8.85
C PRO A 120 1.38 -13.06 8.75
N THR A 121 1.98 -14.17 9.18
CA THR A 121 3.43 -14.31 9.13
C THR A 121 3.90 -14.09 7.69
N LYS A 122 5.11 -13.57 7.54
CA LYS A 122 5.74 -13.35 6.22
C LYS A 122 5.67 -14.59 5.31
N ALA A 123 5.63 -15.79 5.90
CA ALA A 123 5.45 -17.06 5.20
C ALA A 123 4.03 -17.26 4.63
N GLU A 124 3.00 -16.90 5.39
CA GLU A 124 1.59 -17.01 4.99
C GLU A 124 1.25 -16.02 3.86
N VAL A 125 1.67 -14.76 3.98
CA VAL A 125 1.51 -13.76 2.91
C VAL A 125 2.23 -14.22 1.63
N ARG A 126 3.45 -14.77 1.77
CA ARG A 126 4.23 -15.25 0.62
C ARG A 126 3.61 -16.50 -0.02
N ARG A 127 3.01 -17.40 0.76
CA ARG A 127 2.29 -18.57 0.26
C ARG A 127 1.05 -18.16 -0.54
N TYR A 128 0.28 -17.21 -0.03
CA TYR A 128 -0.87 -16.65 -0.73
C TYR A 128 -0.49 -16.03 -2.09
N ILE A 129 0.50 -15.14 -2.10
CA ILE A 129 0.98 -14.48 -3.33
C ILE A 129 1.44 -15.51 -4.38
N LYS A 130 2.15 -16.57 -3.94
CA LYS A 130 2.60 -17.65 -4.83
C LYS A 130 1.43 -18.48 -5.38
N SER A 131 0.37 -18.67 -4.60
CA SER A 131 -0.79 -19.46 -5.03
C SER A 131 -1.67 -18.72 -6.05
N THR A 132 -1.68 -17.40 -6.04
CA THR A 132 -2.50 -16.57 -6.95
C THR A 132 -1.84 -16.28 -8.31
N GLN A 133 -0.62 -16.77 -8.56
CA GLN A 133 0.09 -16.60 -9.85
C GLN A 133 0.17 -17.89 -10.69
N LYS A 134 -0.68 -18.88 -10.39
CA LYS A 134 -0.73 -20.15 -11.12
C LYS A 134 -2.07 -20.33 -11.84
#